data_AF-Q6FL82-F1
#
_entry.id   AF-Q6FL82-F1
#
_cell.length_a   1.000
_cell.length_b   1.000
_cell.length_c   1.000
_cell.angle_alpha   90.00
_cell.angle_beta   90.00
_cell.angle_gamma   90.00
#
_symmetry.space_group_name_H-M   'P 1'
#
loop_
_entity.id
_entity.type
_entity.pdbx_description
1 polymer ?
#
loop_
_entity_poly.entity_id
_entity_poly.type
_entity_poly.pdbx_seq_one_letter_code
_entity_poly.pdbx_strand_id
1 'polypeptide(L)'
;MVGDLRRAVPQIDATLNAPLDKDAPPTIYASSLTPSMATAALNLPADFLKQKQGLANKTLICHPVVISAIGLFLSTYLAIQINVPKNTSSSIAGYLYQIFLMNKKEVITALLFTLIAASFVFTLLSRVSDLYFRAVIDNVVESKGEQLYGVNLNDISVLTKKEVEQKPKEFRENLENTHIIIYRETPIALVSIAKNNVLSTKDSLVMSISTIGSRRVYIRSGIIEDLLDWAMIRTRKIGAAGNYGKSMKIICEIYSFDQDMKKILKSKGFVKVQSARIKENRLLGGLFGIKKELWGVQFHYEKKDE
;
A
#
# COMPACT_ATOMS: atom_id res chain seq x y z
N MET A 1 2.45 -24.85 -30.49
CA MET A 1 3.69 -24.92 -29.70
C MET A 1 3.32 -25.27 -28.27
N VAL A 2 3.31 -26.56 -27.94
CA VAL A 2 3.07 -27.08 -26.59
C VAL A 2 4.44 -27.44 -26.03
N GLY A 3 5.10 -26.45 -25.42
CA GLY A 3 6.42 -26.60 -24.83
C GLY A 3 6.33 -26.67 -23.30
N ASP A 4 6.76 -27.79 -22.76
CA ASP A 4 7.34 -27.94 -21.41
C ASP A 4 6.45 -27.67 -20.16
N LEU A 5 5.30 -28.34 -20.06
CA LEU A 5 4.51 -28.41 -18.81
C LEU A 5 5.10 -29.38 -17.74
N ARG A 6 6.26 -30.00 -17.98
CA ARG A 6 6.83 -31.05 -17.10
C ARG A 6 7.86 -30.56 -16.07
N ARG A 7 8.18 -29.26 -16.04
CA ARG A 7 9.22 -28.68 -15.15
C ARG A 7 8.72 -27.68 -14.11
N ALA A 8 7.43 -27.37 -14.08
CA ALA A 8 6.91 -26.36 -13.17
C ALA A 8 6.93 -26.87 -11.72
N VAL A 9 7.67 -26.18 -10.84
CA VAL A 9 7.57 -26.40 -9.38
C VAL A 9 6.15 -26.04 -8.96
N PRO A 10 5.46 -26.85 -8.13
CA PRO A 10 4.12 -26.53 -7.66
C PRO A 10 4.11 -25.16 -7.00
N GLN A 11 3.29 -24.27 -7.56
CA GLN A 11 3.17 -22.89 -7.13
C GLN A 11 2.13 -22.79 -6.02
N ILE A 12 2.50 -22.12 -4.93
CA ILE A 12 1.56 -21.73 -3.89
C ILE A 12 0.86 -20.47 -4.41
N ASP A 13 -0.46 -20.57 -4.53
CA ASP A 13 -1.27 -19.41 -4.86
C ASP A 13 -1.68 -18.67 -3.59
N ALA A 14 -1.54 -17.35 -3.61
CA ALA A 14 -1.96 -16.47 -2.53
C ALA A 14 -3.30 -15.79 -2.86
N THR A 15 -4.14 -16.39 -3.71
CA THR A 15 -5.44 -15.82 -4.05
C THR A 15 -6.31 -15.56 -2.81
N LEU A 16 -6.88 -14.36 -2.77
CA LEU A 16 -7.82 -13.91 -1.73
C LEU A 16 -9.24 -14.48 -1.91
N ASN A 17 -9.52 -15.12 -3.05
CA ASN A 17 -10.85 -15.61 -3.39
C ASN A 17 -11.22 -16.89 -2.63
N ALA A 18 -10.23 -17.59 -2.08
CA ALA A 18 -10.45 -18.76 -1.24
C ALA A 18 -10.19 -18.41 0.23
N PRO A 19 -11.05 -18.85 1.17
CA PRO A 19 -10.72 -18.81 2.58
C PRO A 19 -9.44 -19.62 2.84
N LEU A 20 -8.70 -19.27 3.89
CA LEU A 20 -7.58 -20.10 4.33
C LEU A 20 -8.06 -21.51 4.60
N ASP A 21 -7.22 -22.48 4.24
CA ASP A 21 -7.49 -23.88 4.51
C ASP A 21 -7.69 -24.08 6.02
N LYS A 22 -8.87 -24.62 6.36
CA LYS A 22 -9.24 -24.90 7.75
C LYS A 22 -8.48 -26.10 8.29
N ASP A 23 -8.16 -27.04 7.42
CA ASP A 23 -7.54 -28.34 7.72
C ASP A 23 -6.01 -28.23 7.79
N ALA A 24 -5.44 -27.20 7.16
CA ALA A 24 -4.03 -26.86 7.33
C ALA A 24 -3.72 -26.46 8.80
N PRO A 25 -2.57 -26.90 9.34
CA PRO A 25 -2.20 -26.60 10.72
C PRO A 25 -2.06 -25.09 10.93
N PRO A 26 -2.44 -24.55 12.09
CA PRO A 26 -2.34 -23.12 12.40
C PRO A 26 -0.89 -22.70 12.74
N THR A 27 0.05 -23.07 11.88
CA THR A 27 1.46 -22.71 12.00
C THR A 27 1.70 -21.35 11.36
N ILE A 28 2.53 -20.54 12.01
CA ILE A 28 3.10 -19.32 11.43
C ILE A 28 4.60 -19.50 11.33
N TYR A 29 5.15 -19.24 10.15
CA TYR A 29 6.58 -19.29 9.92
C TYR A 29 6.97 -18.29 8.84
N ALA A 30 8.27 -18.04 8.72
CA ALA A 30 8.78 -17.13 7.72
C ALA A 30 9.74 -17.86 6.76
N SER A 31 9.72 -17.44 5.50
CA SER A 31 10.57 -17.98 4.44
C SER A 31 11.18 -16.84 3.63
N SER A 32 12.32 -17.11 3.00
CA SER A 32 12.78 -16.31 1.87
C SER A 32 11.94 -16.59 0.62
N LEU A 33 12.14 -15.80 -0.44
CA LEU A 33 11.51 -16.07 -1.72
C LEU A 33 12.05 -17.39 -2.30
N THR A 34 11.18 -18.38 -2.46
CA THR A 34 11.48 -19.67 -3.07
C THR A 34 10.77 -19.80 -4.43
N PRO A 35 11.23 -20.72 -5.31
CA PRO A 35 10.55 -21.02 -6.56
C PRO A 35 9.05 -21.32 -6.43
N SER A 36 8.65 -22.03 -5.37
CA SER A 36 7.26 -22.35 -5.08
C SER A 36 6.39 -21.14 -4.68
N MET A 37 7.00 -20.01 -4.31
CA MET A 37 6.30 -18.81 -3.86
C MET A 37 6.30 -17.70 -4.90
N ALA A 38 6.81 -17.95 -6.11
CA ALA A 38 6.94 -16.92 -7.14
C ALA A 38 5.58 -16.30 -7.52
N THR A 39 4.56 -17.13 -7.74
CA THR A 39 3.20 -16.64 -8.02
C THR A 39 2.62 -15.82 -6.86
N ALA A 40 2.74 -16.31 -5.63
CA ALA A 40 2.27 -15.59 -4.44
C ALA A 40 3.00 -14.24 -4.25
N ALA A 41 4.31 -14.21 -4.48
CA ALA A 41 5.12 -13.01 -4.40
C ALA A 41 4.77 -11.99 -5.49
N LEU A 42 4.28 -12.42 -6.66
CA LEU A 42 3.78 -11.50 -7.68
C LEU A 42 2.41 -10.91 -7.30
N ASN A 43 1.52 -11.72 -6.75
CA ASN A 43 0.14 -11.33 -6.44
C ASN A 43 0.02 -10.45 -5.19
N LEU A 44 0.77 -10.75 -4.12
CA LEU A 44 0.66 -10.04 -2.85
C LEU A 44 0.93 -8.52 -2.93
N PRO A 45 1.98 -8.04 -3.61
CA PRO A 45 2.20 -6.61 -3.77
C PRO A 45 1.06 -5.91 -4.53
N ALA A 46 0.50 -6.57 -5.54
CA ALA A 46 -0.67 -6.05 -6.26
C ALA A 46 -1.89 -5.92 -5.32
N ASP A 47 -2.09 -6.90 -4.43
CA ASP A 47 -3.13 -6.83 -3.41
C ASP A 47 -2.88 -5.70 -2.41
N PHE A 48 -1.63 -5.48 -1.99
CA PHE A 48 -1.29 -4.36 -1.10
C PHE A 48 -1.58 -3.02 -1.77
N LEU A 49 -1.27 -2.89 -3.06
CA LEU A 49 -1.60 -1.69 -3.85
C LEU A 49 -3.10 -1.48 -3.96
N LYS A 50 -3.91 -2.54 -4.15
CA LYS A 50 -5.38 -2.44 -4.10
C LYS A 50 -5.90 -2.03 -2.71
N GLN A 51 -5.27 -2.48 -1.64
CA GLN A 51 -5.60 -1.99 -0.30
C GLN A 51 -5.28 -0.49 -0.16
N LYS A 52 -4.15 -0.01 -0.69
CA LYS A 52 -3.82 1.42 -0.73
C LYS A 52 -4.78 2.22 -1.60
N GLN A 53 -5.26 1.67 -2.72
CA GLN A 53 -6.32 2.27 -3.53
C GLN A 53 -7.62 2.46 -2.72
N GLY A 54 -8.01 1.47 -1.90
CA GLY A 54 -9.15 1.59 -1.00
C GLY A 54 -8.98 2.72 0.02
N LEU A 55 -7.79 2.86 0.59
CA LEU A 55 -7.46 3.98 1.50
C LEU A 55 -7.45 5.34 0.77
N ALA A 56 -6.96 5.38 -0.46
CA ALA A 56 -7.00 6.58 -1.29
C ALA A 56 -8.45 6.99 -1.56
N ASN A 57 -9.33 6.07 -1.97
CA ASN A 57 -10.75 6.34 -2.21
C ASN A 57 -11.43 6.92 -0.97
N LYS A 58 -11.20 6.31 0.20
CA LYS A 58 -11.71 6.83 1.47
C LYS A 58 -11.23 8.27 1.71
N THR A 59 -9.95 8.54 1.46
CA THR A 59 -9.35 9.86 1.67
C THR A 59 -9.91 10.90 0.71
N LEU A 60 -10.14 10.54 -0.56
CA LEU A 60 -10.72 11.42 -1.57
C LEU A 60 -12.17 11.78 -1.24
N ILE A 61 -12.98 10.78 -0.86
CA ILE A 61 -14.39 10.97 -0.50
C ILE A 61 -14.53 11.84 0.75
N CYS A 62 -13.69 11.61 1.76
CA CYS A 62 -13.67 12.40 2.99
C CYS A 62 -12.90 13.73 2.86
N HIS A 63 -12.43 14.09 1.66
CA HIS A 63 -11.66 15.31 1.49
C HIS A 63 -12.55 16.55 1.68
N PRO A 64 -12.10 17.59 2.39
CA PRO A 64 -12.90 18.78 2.68
C PRO A 64 -13.51 19.41 1.42
N VAL A 65 -12.75 19.48 0.32
CA VAL A 65 -13.24 20.02 -0.96
C VAL A 65 -14.47 19.25 -1.48
N VAL A 66 -14.50 17.93 -1.35
CA VAL A 66 -15.61 17.10 -1.84
C VAL A 66 -16.83 17.28 -0.94
N ILE A 67 -16.62 17.25 0.38
CA ILE A 67 -17.69 17.48 1.36
C ILE A 67 -18.29 18.88 1.18
N SER A 68 -17.45 19.91 1.02
CA SER A 68 -17.88 21.28 0.77
C SER A 68 -18.62 21.43 -0.56
N ALA A 69 -18.18 20.76 -1.62
CA ALA A 69 -18.87 20.79 -2.91
C ALA A 69 -20.27 20.16 -2.83
N ILE A 70 -20.39 19.00 -2.16
CA ILE A 70 -21.69 18.34 -1.93
C ILE A 70 -22.59 19.22 -1.05
N GLY A 71 -22.03 19.81 0.01
CA GLY A 71 -22.75 20.74 0.89
C GLY A 71 -23.24 21.98 0.16
N LEU A 72 -22.40 22.62 -0.66
CA LEU A 72 -22.78 23.77 -1.49
C LEU A 72 -23.88 23.42 -2.48
N PHE A 73 -23.82 22.24 -3.09
CA PHE A 73 -24.86 21.78 -4.00
C PHE A 73 -26.21 21.65 -3.29
N LEU A 74 -26.22 21.00 -2.12
CA LEU A 74 -27.42 20.85 -1.28
C LEU A 74 -27.96 22.22 -0.83
N SER A 75 -27.08 23.10 -0.33
CA SER A 75 -27.47 24.44 0.13
C SER A 75 -28.04 25.29 -1.00
N THR A 76 -27.45 25.23 -2.20
CA THR A 76 -27.93 26.00 -3.37
C THR A 76 -29.29 25.50 -3.82
N TYR A 77 -29.49 24.18 -3.89
CA TYR A 77 -30.78 23.60 -4.23
C TYR A 77 -31.87 24.03 -3.23
N LEU A 78 -31.58 23.90 -1.93
CA LEU A 78 -32.51 24.29 -0.86
C LEU A 78 -32.80 25.80 -0.85
N ALA A 79 -31.80 26.64 -1.10
CA ALA A 79 -31.99 28.09 -1.11
C ALA A 79 -32.99 28.56 -2.18
N ILE A 80 -33.12 27.83 -3.30
CA ILE A 80 -34.04 28.16 -4.39
C ILE A 80 -35.47 27.70 -4.08
N GLN A 81 -35.63 26.58 -3.37
CA GLN A 81 -36.92 25.90 -3.20
C GLN A 81 -37.56 26.07 -1.81
N ILE A 82 -36.81 26.54 -0.81
CA ILE A 82 -37.33 26.68 0.56
C ILE A 82 -38.31 27.85 0.66
N ASN A 83 -39.49 27.55 1.19
CA ASN A 83 -40.44 28.54 1.67
C ASN A 83 -40.10 28.95 3.11
N VAL A 84 -39.93 30.25 3.32
CA VAL A 84 -39.55 30.81 4.62
C VAL A 84 -40.81 31.13 5.45
N PRO A 85 -40.90 30.73 6.73
CA PRO A 85 -42.02 31.08 7.59
C PRO A 85 -42.11 32.60 7.75
N LYS A 86 -43.30 33.17 7.53
CA LYS A 86 -43.55 34.61 7.69
C LYS A 86 -43.66 35.06 9.15
N ASN A 87 -43.90 34.13 10.08
CA ASN A 87 -44.05 34.42 11.49
C ASN A 87 -42.76 34.08 12.25
N THR A 88 -42.22 35.08 12.93
CA THR A 88 -40.98 34.96 13.71
C THR A 88 -41.23 34.11 14.94
N SER A 89 -40.73 32.87 14.95
CA SER A 89 -40.63 32.07 16.17
C SER A 89 -39.65 32.78 17.13
N SER A 90 -39.96 32.83 18.43
CA SER A 90 -39.13 33.51 19.45
C SER A 90 -37.78 32.81 19.72
N SER A 91 -37.52 31.66 19.12
CA SER A 91 -36.30 30.88 19.26
C SER A 91 -35.79 30.38 17.90
N ILE A 92 -34.47 30.44 17.71
CA ILE A 92 -33.75 29.99 16.49
C ILE A 92 -34.04 28.51 16.20
N ALA A 93 -34.07 27.67 17.25
CA ALA A 93 -34.36 26.25 17.09
C ALA A 93 -35.81 25.99 16.64
N GLY A 94 -36.76 26.78 17.17
CA GLY A 94 -38.17 26.72 16.76
C GLY A 94 -38.37 27.15 15.30
N TYR A 95 -37.62 28.16 14.85
CA TYR A 95 -37.65 28.64 13.49
C TYR A 95 -37.09 27.61 12.48
N LEU A 96 -35.95 26.99 12.79
CA LEU A 96 -35.40 25.90 11.97
C LEU A 96 -36.33 24.69 11.91
N TYR A 97 -36.98 24.35 13.03
CA TYR A 97 -37.95 23.26 13.07
C TYR A 97 -39.19 23.58 12.21
N GLN A 98 -39.72 24.81 12.25
CA GLN A 98 -40.82 25.24 11.41
C GLN A 98 -40.44 25.23 9.92
N ILE A 99 -39.25 25.71 9.56
CA ILE A 99 -38.73 25.61 8.18
C ILE A 99 -38.71 24.16 7.72
N PHE A 100 -38.19 23.26 8.55
CA PHE A 100 -38.15 21.83 8.20
C PHE A 100 -39.55 21.24 8.03
N LEU A 101 -40.49 21.54 8.93
CA LEU A 101 -41.86 21.04 8.85
C LEU A 101 -42.61 21.55 7.61
N MET A 102 -42.42 22.82 7.25
CA MET A 102 -43.06 23.44 6.09
C MET A 102 -42.48 22.92 4.77
N ASN A 103 -41.19 22.57 4.75
CA ASN A 103 -40.47 22.17 3.54
C ASN A 103 -40.08 20.68 3.53
N LYS A 104 -40.78 19.81 4.27
CA LYS A 104 -40.44 18.37 4.37
C LYS A 104 -40.23 17.70 3.01
N LYS A 105 -41.12 17.97 2.04
CA LYS A 105 -41.04 17.41 0.69
C LYS A 105 -39.77 17.88 -0.01
N GLU A 106 -39.50 19.18 -0.01
CA GLU A 106 -38.31 19.76 -0.64
C GLU A 106 -37.01 19.28 0.01
N VAL A 107 -36.98 19.14 1.35
CA VAL A 107 -35.81 18.62 2.05
C VAL A 107 -35.55 17.15 1.70
N ILE A 108 -36.59 16.31 1.61
CA ILE A 108 -36.45 14.91 1.18
C ILE A 108 -35.99 14.83 -0.27
N THR A 109 -36.58 15.61 -1.18
CA THR A 109 -36.18 15.65 -2.59
C THR A 109 -34.74 16.13 -2.75
N ALA A 110 -34.35 17.19 -2.02
CA ALA A 110 -32.98 17.71 -2.00
C ALA A 110 -31.99 16.65 -1.51
N LEU A 111 -32.34 15.90 -0.47
CA LEU A 111 -31.51 14.81 0.05
C LEU A 111 -31.34 13.71 -0.98
N LEU A 112 -32.44 13.24 -1.61
CA LEU A 112 -32.38 12.21 -2.66
C LEU A 112 -31.52 12.65 -3.84
N PHE A 113 -31.72 13.89 -4.31
CA PHE A 113 -30.92 14.45 -5.40
C PHE A 113 -29.44 14.54 -5.01
N THR A 114 -29.15 14.98 -3.78
CA THR A 114 -27.79 15.09 -3.26
C THR A 114 -27.14 13.71 -3.14
N LEU A 115 -27.88 12.67 -2.75
CA LEU A 115 -27.37 11.30 -2.71
C LEU A 115 -27.01 10.78 -4.11
N ILE A 116 -27.83 11.09 -5.12
CA ILE A 116 -27.54 10.73 -6.53
C ILE A 116 -26.29 11.48 -7.01
N ALA A 117 -26.22 12.79 -6.80
CA ALA A 117 -25.08 13.62 -7.18
C ALA A 117 -23.79 13.18 -6.46
N ALA A 118 -23.86 12.91 -5.15
CA ALA A 118 -22.74 12.40 -4.37
C ALA A 118 -22.29 11.03 -4.87
N SER A 119 -23.21 10.13 -5.21
CA SER A 119 -22.88 8.82 -5.79
C SER A 119 -22.10 8.98 -7.10
N PHE A 120 -22.54 9.88 -7.98
CA PHE A 120 -21.84 10.18 -9.23
C PHE A 120 -20.41 10.73 -8.98
N VAL A 121 -20.27 11.70 -8.07
CA VAL A 121 -18.96 12.25 -7.68
C VAL A 121 -18.06 11.16 -7.10
N PHE A 122 -18.57 10.31 -6.21
CA PHE A 122 -17.80 9.23 -5.60
C PHE A 122 -17.36 8.19 -6.64
N THR A 123 -18.23 7.84 -7.59
CA THR A 123 -17.87 6.95 -8.71
C THR A 123 -16.76 7.56 -9.56
N LEU A 124 -16.85 8.86 -9.89
CA LEU A 124 -15.84 9.56 -10.68
C LEU A 124 -14.49 9.59 -9.96
N LEU A 125 -14.47 9.96 -8.68
CA LEU A 125 -13.25 9.96 -7.85
C LEU A 125 -12.63 8.55 -7.72
N SER A 126 -13.47 7.54 -7.55
CA SER A 126 -13.03 6.15 -7.48
C SER A 126 -12.37 5.71 -8.78
N ARG A 127 -12.90 6.11 -9.95
CA ARG A 127 -12.27 5.84 -11.25
C ARG A 127 -10.91 6.53 -11.40
N VAL A 128 -10.78 7.77 -10.93
CA VAL A 128 -9.49 8.51 -11.00
C VAL A 128 -8.41 7.79 -10.20
N SER A 129 -8.75 7.33 -8.99
CA SER A 129 -7.86 6.53 -8.15
C SER A 129 -7.56 5.17 -8.78
N ASP A 130 -8.58 4.49 -9.32
CA ASP A 130 -8.44 3.20 -10.00
C ASP A 130 -7.48 3.26 -11.17
N LEU A 131 -7.59 4.26 -12.05
CA LEU A 131 -6.67 4.43 -13.18
C LEU A 131 -5.21 4.59 -12.73
N TYR A 132 -4.95 5.35 -11.67
CA TYR A 132 -3.61 5.53 -11.14
C TYR A 132 -3.06 4.23 -10.54
N PHE A 133 -3.81 3.58 -9.63
CA PHE A 133 -3.33 2.36 -8.98
C PHE A 133 -3.24 1.18 -9.93
N ARG A 134 -4.14 1.10 -10.92
CA ARG A 134 -4.07 0.09 -11.98
C ARG A 134 -2.79 0.25 -12.78
N ALA A 135 -2.41 1.46 -13.18
CA ALA A 135 -1.12 1.67 -13.87
C ALA A 135 0.09 1.25 -13.02
N VAL A 136 0.06 1.49 -11.70
CA VAL A 136 1.13 1.05 -10.80
C VAL A 136 1.16 -0.47 -10.65
N ILE A 137 0.00 -1.12 -10.55
CA ILE A 137 -0.13 -2.59 -10.47
C ILE A 137 0.33 -3.24 -11.79
N ASP A 138 -0.13 -2.71 -12.92
CA ASP A 138 0.21 -3.21 -14.25
C ASP A 138 1.74 -3.16 -14.45
N ASN A 139 2.42 -2.08 -14.03
CA ASN A 139 3.89 -2.01 -14.05
C ASN A 139 4.57 -3.13 -13.23
N VAL A 140 4.03 -3.50 -12.07
CA VAL A 140 4.57 -4.59 -11.23
C VAL A 140 4.39 -5.95 -11.92
N VAL A 141 3.22 -6.16 -12.54
CA VAL A 141 2.87 -7.42 -13.22
C VAL A 141 3.63 -7.56 -14.54
N GLU A 142 3.71 -6.50 -15.35
CA GLU A 142 4.42 -6.47 -16.62
C GLU A 142 5.93 -6.64 -16.45
N SER A 143 6.50 -6.06 -15.37
CA SER A 143 7.90 -6.32 -15.00
C SER A 143 8.14 -7.69 -14.38
N LYS A 144 7.10 -8.53 -14.24
CA LYS A 144 7.17 -9.87 -13.63
C LYS A 144 7.86 -9.86 -12.25
N GLY A 145 7.66 -8.77 -11.50
CA GLY A 145 8.26 -8.57 -10.19
C GLY A 145 9.73 -8.13 -10.17
N GLU A 146 10.40 -7.97 -11.32
CA GLU A 146 11.82 -7.61 -11.38
C GLU A 146 12.10 -6.26 -10.70
N GLN A 147 11.21 -5.29 -10.85
CA GLN A 147 11.33 -3.98 -10.17
C GLN A 147 11.28 -4.08 -8.64
N LEU A 148 10.61 -5.11 -8.10
CA LEU A 148 10.45 -5.30 -6.66
C LEU A 148 11.53 -6.20 -6.06
N TYR A 149 11.86 -7.28 -6.77
CA TYR A 149 12.69 -8.36 -6.27
C TYR A 149 14.11 -8.38 -6.86
N GLY A 150 14.38 -7.58 -7.90
CA GLY A 150 15.64 -7.62 -8.64
C GLY A 150 15.84 -8.90 -9.46
N VAL A 151 14.78 -9.69 -9.62
CA VAL A 151 14.76 -10.97 -10.32
C VAL A 151 13.38 -11.21 -10.94
N ASN A 152 13.35 -11.88 -12.09
CA ASN A 152 12.12 -12.22 -12.78
C ASN A 152 11.45 -13.44 -12.13
N LEU A 153 10.22 -13.26 -11.61
CA LEU A 153 9.51 -14.32 -10.90
C LEU A 153 9.08 -15.48 -11.81
N ASN A 154 8.82 -15.23 -13.09
CA ASN A 154 8.48 -16.31 -14.04
C ASN A 154 9.68 -17.24 -14.25
N ASP A 155 10.87 -16.67 -14.36
CA ASP A 155 12.10 -17.45 -14.54
C ASP A 155 12.42 -18.25 -13.27
N ILE A 156 12.06 -17.74 -12.09
CA ILE A 156 12.22 -18.43 -10.81
C ILE A 156 11.22 -19.57 -10.63
N SER A 157 9.98 -19.41 -11.10
CA SER A 157 8.88 -20.37 -10.89
C SER A 157 9.14 -21.76 -11.49
N VAL A 158 10.04 -21.84 -12.47
CA VAL A 158 10.42 -23.09 -13.16
C VAL A 158 11.70 -23.72 -12.61
N LEU A 159 12.43 -23.05 -11.71
CA LEU A 159 13.69 -23.56 -11.17
C LEU A 159 13.46 -24.46 -9.97
N THR A 160 14.15 -25.58 -9.93
CA THR A 160 14.27 -26.41 -8.73
C THR A 160 15.23 -25.77 -7.72
N LYS A 161 15.15 -26.18 -6.44
CA LYS A 161 16.04 -25.68 -5.39
C LYS A 161 17.53 -25.85 -5.75
N LYS A 162 17.91 -26.98 -6.35
CA LYS A 162 19.29 -27.26 -6.77
C LYS A 162 19.76 -26.31 -7.89
N GLU A 163 18.86 -25.96 -8.81
CA GLU A 163 19.20 -25.03 -9.90
C GLU A 163 19.34 -23.59 -9.39
N VAL A 164 18.57 -23.21 -8.37
CA VAL A 164 18.75 -21.91 -7.69
C VAL A 164 20.12 -21.82 -7.02
N GLU A 165 20.59 -22.90 -6.40
CA GLU A 165 21.93 -22.94 -5.77
C GLU A 165 23.07 -22.74 -6.77
N GLN A 166 22.88 -23.16 -8.02
CA GLN A 166 23.85 -22.98 -9.11
C GLN A 166 23.84 -21.58 -9.72
N LYS A 167 22.85 -20.73 -9.40
CA LYS A 167 22.78 -19.35 -9.91
C LYS A 167 23.84 -18.45 -9.27
N PRO A 168 24.20 -17.33 -9.93
CA PRO A 168 25.13 -16.36 -9.40
C PRO A 168 24.77 -15.92 -7.98
N LYS A 169 25.78 -15.55 -7.19
CA LYS A 169 25.58 -15.13 -5.79
C LYS A 169 24.57 -13.99 -5.66
N GLU A 170 24.64 -12.99 -6.54
CA GLU A 170 23.73 -11.85 -6.58
C GLU A 170 22.26 -12.28 -6.76
N PHE A 171 22.00 -13.25 -7.63
CA PHE A 171 20.66 -13.80 -7.84
C PHE A 171 20.12 -14.42 -6.54
N ARG A 172 20.95 -15.20 -5.84
CA ARG A 172 20.57 -15.81 -4.56
C ARG A 172 20.38 -14.78 -3.45
N GLU A 173 21.24 -13.77 -3.39
CA GLU A 173 21.12 -12.66 -2.44
C GLU A 173 19.81 -11.89 -2.64
N ASN A 174 19.37 -11.67 -3.89
CA ASN A 174 18.09 -11.03 -4.20
C ASN A 174 16.88 -11.84 -3.67
N LEU A 175 16.92 -13.17 -3.78
CA LEU A 175 15.88 -14.04 -3.20
C LEU A 175 15.83 -13.96 -1.67
N GLU A 176 16.99 -13.91 -1.03
CA GLU A 176 17.10 -13.76 0.43
C GLU A 176 16.75 -12.36 0.94
N ASN A 177 16.77 -11.35 0.07
CA ASN A 177 16.36 -9.98 0.40
C ASN A 177 14.84 -9.81 0.46
N THR A 178 14.10 -10.90 0.29
CA THR A 178 12.65 -10.96 0.47
C THR A 178 12.30 -11.86 1.63
N HIS A 179 11.42 -11.37 2.50
CA HIS A 179 10.88 -12.11 3.63
C HIS A 179 9.38 -12.25 3.47
N ILE A 180 8.90 -13.48 3.57
CA ILE A 180 7.50 -13.84 3.40
C ILE A 180 7.03 -14.52 4.68
N ILE A 181 5.97 -14.01 5.28
CA ILE A 181 5.31 -14.63 6.44
C ILE A 181 4.16 -15.47 5.93
N ILE A 182 4.14 -16.73 6.36
CA ILE A 182 3.22 -17.76 5.93
C ILE A 182 2.41 -18.20 7.14
N TYR A 183 1.10 -18.26 6.96
CA TYR A 183 0.18 -18.77 7.97
C TYR A 183 -0.77 -19.77 7.32
N ARG A 184 -0.89 -20.97 7.90
CA ARG A 184 -1.67 -22.08 7.32
C ARG A 184 -1.28 -22.34 5.86
N GLU A 185 0.02 -22.48 5.62
CA GLU A 185 0.63 -22.68 4.30
C GLU A 185 0.31 -21.59 3.24
N THR A 186 -0.30 -20.47 3.65
CA THR A 186 -0.64 -19.36 2.76
C THR A 186 0.20 -18.13 3.08
N PRO A 187 0.87 -17.51 2.10
CA PRO A 187 1.55 -16.24 2.28
C PRO A 187 0.56 -15.13 2.68
N ILE A 188 0.80 -14.52 3.84
CA ILE A 188 -0.08 -13.48 4.40
C ILE A 188 0.56 -12.08 4.44
N ALA A 189 1.88 -12.00 4.41
CA ALA A 189 2.61 -10.75 4.43
C ALA A 189 3.99 -10.93 3.79
N LEU A 190 4.55 -9.84 3.25
CA LEU A 190 5.92 -9.85 2.76
C LEU A 190 6.56 -8.47 2.86
N VAL A 191 7.89 -8.49 2.92
CA VAL A 191 8.74 -7.33 2.69
C VAL A 191 9.86 -7.73 1.73
N SER A 192 10.23 -6.83 0.83
CA SER A 192 11.43 -6.98 0.00
C SER A 192 12.25 -5.71 0.09
N ILE A 193 13.57 -5.88 0.13
CA ILE A 193 14.53 -4.79 0.14
C ILE A 193 15.49 -4.92 -1.04
N ALA A 194 15.87 -3.77 -1.61
CA ALA A 194 16.85 -3.71 -2.68
C ALA A 194 17.90 -2.64 -2.36
N LYS A 195 19.14 -2.85 -2.81
CA LYS A 195 20.18 -1.85 -2.67
C LYS A 195 19.84 -0.64 -3.55
N ASN A 196 19.87 0.55 -2.95
CA ASN A 196 19.73 1.78 -3.71
C ASN A 196 21.10 2.15 -4.29
N ASN A 197 21.35 1.78 -5.54
CA ASN A 197 22.65 2.02 -6.20
C ASN A 197 22.96 3.51 -6.40
N VAL A 198 21.94 4.38 -6.40
CA VAL A 198 22.12 5.83 -6.58
C VAL A 198 22.59 6.49 -5.28
N LEU A 199 22.05 6.05 -4.14
CA LEU A 199 22.34 6.65 -2.84
C LEU A 199 23.43 5.91 -2.05
N SER A 200 23.72 4.65 -2.40
CA SER A 200 24.77 3.88 -1.77
C SER A 200 26.14 4.31 -2.29
N THR A 201 27.07 4.52 -1.36
CA THR A 201 28.47 4.84 -1.64
C THR A 201 29.36 3.76 -1.01
N LYS A 202 30.69 3.89 -1.15
CA LYS A 202 31.63 3.01 -0.42
C LYS A 202 31.53 3.21 1.10
N ASP A 203 31.19 4.42 1.56
CA ASP A 203 31.15 4.74 2.99
C ASP A 203 29.77 4.55 3.62
N SER A 204 28.72 4.44 2.80
CA SER A 204 27.35 4.28 3.29
C SER A 204 26.50 3.34 2.44
N LEU A 205 25.90 2.34 3.09
CA LEU A 205 24.90 1.48 2.47
C LEU A 205 23.50 2.09 2.61
N VAL A 206 22.77 2.22 1.51
CA VAL A 206 21.37 2.64 1.51
C VAL A 206 20.51 1.53 0.89
N MET A 207 19.62 0.95 1.69
CA MET A 207 18.64 -0.04 1.24
C MET A 207 17.27 0.61 1.09
N SER A 208 16.55 0.29 0.02
CA SER A 208 15.16 0.69 -0.19
C SER A 208 14.24 -0.50 0.08
N ILE A 209 13.18 -0.29 0.86
CA ILE A 209 12.05 -1.21 0.91
C ILE A 209 11.26 -1.05 -0.39
N SER A 210 11.37 -2.04 -1.28
CA SER A 210 10.71 -2.03 -2.60
C SER A 210 9.22 -2.35 -2.47
N THR A 211 8.87 -3.27 -1.58
CA THR A 211 7.48 -3.60 -1.25
C THR A 211 7.39 -4.05 0.20
N ILE A 212 6.30 -3.68 0.87
CA ILE A 212 5.96 -4.12 2.22
C ILE A 212 4.46 -4.13 2.39
N GLY A 213 3.93 -5.16 3.02
CA GLY A 213 2.53 -5.20 3.39
C GLY A 213 2.08 -6.53 3.96
N SER A 214 0.82 -6.55 4.36
CA SER A 214 0.13 -7.71 4.85
C SER A 214 -1.30 -7.74 4.30
N ARG A 215 -1.93 -8.92 4.31
CA ARG A 215 -3.37 -9.01 4.08
C ARG A 215 -4.11 -8.19 5.15
N ARG A 216 -5.22 -7.56 4.75
CA ARG A 216 -5.98 -6.60 5.56
C ARG A 216 -6.34 -7.10 6.97
N VAL A 217 -6.69 -8.38 7.09
CA VAL A 217 -7.06 -9.03 8.36
C VAL A 217 -5.91 -9.08 9.37
N TYR A 218 -4.65 -9.01 8.91
CA TYR A 218 -3.46 -9.07 9.76
C TYR A 218 -2.77 -7.71 9.97
N ILE A 219 -3.32 -6.61 9.46
CA ILE A 219 -2.70 -5.29 9.63
C ILE A 219 -2.52 -4.93 11.12
N ARG A 220 -3.45 -5.37 11.98
CA ARG A 220 -3.44 -5.07 13.41
C ARG A 220 -2.64 -6.04 14.26
N SER A 221 -2.03 -7.08 13.68
CA SER A 221 -1.34 -8.12 14.45
C SER A 221 0.14 -7.83 14.69
N GLY A 222 0.64 -6.63 14.38
CA GLY A 222 2.05 -6.28 14.57
C GLY A 222 2.99 -6.82 13.48
N ILE A 223 2.47 -7.48 12.44
CA ILE A 223 3.30 -8.14 11.42
C ILE A 223 4.16 -7.12 10.64
N ILE A 224 3.62 -5.93 10.37
CA ILE A 224 4.38 -4.90 9.61
C ILE A 224 5.59 -4.43 10.42
N GLU A 225 5.44 -4.29 11.74
CA GLU A 225 6.50 -3.96 12.68
C GLU A 225 7.62 -4.99 12.63
N ASP A 226 7.27 -6.29 12.65
CA ASP A 226 8.23 -7.39 12.56
C ASP A 226 8.95 -7.41 11.20
N LEU A 227 8.22 -7.12 10.11
CA LEU A 227 8.80 -7.01 8.77
C LEU A 227 9.80 -5.84 8.66
N LEU A 228 9.53 -4.70 9.31
CA LEU A 228 10.46 -3.57 9.36
C LEU A 228 11.71 -3.92 10.18
N ASP A 229 11.55 -4.61 11.31
CA ASP A 229 12.68 -5.09 12.12
C ASP A 229 13.54 -6.07 11.32
N TRP A 230 12.91 -7.01 10.63
CA TRP A 230 13.60 -7.92 9.72
C TRP A 230 14.39 -7.16 8.64
N ALA A 231 13.78 -6.14 8.03
CA ALA A 231 14.43 -5.35 6.98
C ALA A 231 15.67 -4.60 7.51
N MET A 232 15.61 -4.05 8.73
CA MET A 232 16.75 -3.45 9.41
C MET A 232 17.85 -4.48 9.69
N ILE A 233 17.49 -5.66 10.21
CA ILE A 233 18.43 -6.75 10.49
C ILE A 233 19.11 -7.24 9.20
N ARG A 234 18.34 -7.47 8.13
CA ARG A 234 18.88 -7.89 6.83
C ARG A 234 19.82 -6.84 6.26
N THR A 235 19.46 -5.55 6.36
CA THR A 235 20.35 -4.46 5.93
C THR A 235 21.68 -4.48 6.69
N ARG A 236 21.67 -4.72 8.01
CA ARG A 236 22.92 -4.88 8.79
C ARG A 236 23.76 -6.06 8.32
N LYS A 237 23.13 -7.20 8.02
CA LYS A 237 23.82 -8.40 7.51
C LYS A 237 24.49 -8.12 6.16
N ILE A 238 23.79 -7.46 5.23
CA ILE A 238 24.34 -7.05 3.94
C ILE A 238 25.50 -6.08 4.13
N GLY A 239 25.33 -5.10 5.01
CA GLY A 239 26.37 -4.12 5.31
C GLY A 239 27.62 -4.72 5.94
N ALA A 240 27.48 -5.71 6.84
CA ALA A 240 28.60 -6.41 7.47
C ALA A 240 29.34 -7.34 6.50
N ALA A 241 28.62 -7.96 5.56
CA ALA A 241 29.21 -8.82 4.52
C ALA A 241 29.86 -8.02 3.38
N GLY A 242 29.45 -6.77 3.18
CA GLY A 242 29.99 -5.87 2.16
C GLY A 242 31.15 -5.00 2.64
N ASN A 243 31.84 -4.38 1.68
CA ASN A 243 32.83 -3.32 1.96
C ASN A 243 32.14 -1.95 2.03
N TYR A 244 31.23 -1.80 3.00
CA TYR A 244 30.59 -0.51 3.28
C TYR A 244 31.15 0.08 4.57
N GLY A 245 31.20 1.42 4.64
CA GLY A 245 31.54 2.13 5.86
C GLY A 245 30.52 1.94 6.99
N LYS A 246 30.68 2.69 8.08
CA LYS A 246 29.92 2.51 9.34
C LYS A 246 28.46 2.98 9.27
N SER A 247 28.06 3.68 8.20
CA SER A 247 26.72 4.28 8.08
C SER A 247 25.80 3.40 7.24
N MET A 248 24.67 3.00 7.81
CA MET A 248 23.62 2.27 7.09
C MET A 248 22.30 3.02 7.19
N LYS A 249 21.57 3.07 6.08
CA LYS A 249 20.25 3.68 6.00
C LYS A 249 19.28 2.72 5.33
N ILE A 250 18.07 2.66 5.84
CA ILE A 250 16.95 2.02 5.15
C ILE A 250 15.88 3.09 4.88
N ILE A 251 15.35 3.08 3.66
CA ILE A 251 14.32 4.02 3.22
C ILE A 251 13.07 3.27 2.74
N CYS A 252 11.90 3.88 2.94
CA CYS A 252 10.60 3.35 2.57
C CYS A 252 9.76 4.48 1.98
N GLU A 253 9.20 4.27 0.78
CA GLU A 253 8.23 5.20 0.19
C GLU A 253 6.81 4.80 0.61
N ILE A 254 6.05 5.76 1.14
CA ILE A 254 4.65 5.57 1.49
C ILE A 254 3.78 6.73 0.99
N TYR A 255 2.46 6.51 0.90
CA TYR A 255 1.54 7.57 0.53
C TYR A 255 1.17 8.46 1.73
N SER A 256 0.93 9.74 1.48
CA SER A 256 0.63 10.72 2.52
C SER A 256 -0.68 10.45 3.28
N PHE A 257 -1.59 9.70 2.68
CA PHE A 257 -2.86 9.30 3.31
C PHE A 257 -2.74 8.07 4.21
N ASP A 258 -1.62 7.35 4.17
CA ASP A 258 -1.43 6.11 4.92
C ASP A 258 -1.00 6.38 6.37
N GLN A 259 -1.96 6.81 7.18
CA GLN A 259 -1.70 7.21 8.57
C GLN A 259 -1.25 6.05 9.47
N ASP A 260 -1.70 4.83 9.18
CA ASP A 260 -1.34 3.66 9.98
C ASP A 260 0.13 3.29 9.75
N MET A 261 0.57 3.24 8.48
CA MET A 261 1.99 3.02 8.17
C MET A 261 2.87 4.14 8.73
N LYS A 262 2.42 5.40 8.69
CA LYS A 262 3.17 6.52 9.31
C LYS A 262 3.39 6.33 10.81
N LYS A 263 2.38 5.84 11.53
CA LYS A 263 2.50 5.59 12.98
C LYS A 263 3.50 4.45 13.23
N ILE A 264 3.42 3.39 12.45
CA ILE A 264 4.34 2.24 12.54
C ILE A 264 5.78 2.65 12.22
N LEU A 265 6.00 3.40 11.15
CA LEU A 265 7.32 3.92 10.79
C LEU A 265 7.90 4.79 11.91
N LYS A 266 7.11 5.70 12.48
CA LYS A 266 7.53 6.53 13.62
C LYS A 266 7.88 5.69 14.85
N SER A 267 7.09 4.67 15.18
CA SER A 267 7.37 3.80 16.35
C SER A 267 8.65 2.98 16.15
N LYS A 268 9.02 2.69 14.90
CA LYS A 268 10.29 2.05 14.52
C LYS A 268 11.46 3.04 14.28
N GLY A 269 11.30 4.32 14.62
CA GLY A 269 12.36 5.32 14.54
C GLY A 269 12.62 5.89 13.13
N PHE A 270 11.75 5.61 12.16
CA PHE A 270 11.83 6.25 10.84
C PHE A 270 11.40 7.71 10.93
N VAL A 271 12.15 8.56 10.24
CA VAL A 271 11.86 9.99 10.09
C VAL A 271 11.55 10.27 8.63
N LYS A 272 10.58 11.17 8.40
CA LYS A 272 10.27 11.65 7.06
C LYS A 272 11.48 12.44 6.52
N VAL A 273 12.05 11.95 5.42
CA VAL A 273 13.19 12.56 4.72
C VAL A 273 12.72 13.55 3.66
N GLN A 274 11.75 13.14 2.84
CA GLN A 274 11.27 13.94 1.71
C GLN A 274 9.78 13.71 1.47
N SER A 275 9.12 14.65 0.79
CA SER A 275 7.79 14.41 0.23
C SER A 275 7.65 15.07 -1.14
N ALA A 276 7.11 14.34 -2.10
CA ALA A 276 6.83 14.80 -3.45
C ALA A 276 5.35 14.59 -3.80
N ARG A 277 4.74 15.53 -4.51
CA ARG A 277 3.39 15.33 -5.06
C ARG A 277 3.44 14.25 -6.14
N ILE A 278 2.37 13.48 -6.25
CA ILE A 278 2.19 12.53 -7.36
C ILE A 278 2.09 13.35 -8.66
N LYS A 279 3.09 13.23 -9.53
CA LYS A 279 3.17 14.00 -10.79
C LYS A 279 2.35 13.32 -11.90
N GLU A 280 2.22 12.01 -11.79
CA GLU A 280 1.56 11.12 -12.73
C GLU A 280 0.04 11.34 -12.77
N ASN A 281 -0.54 11.92 -11.71
CA ASN A 281 -1.96 12.23 -11.64
C ASN A 281 -2.20 13.62 -11.04
N ARG A 282 -2.56 14.57 -11.91
CA ARG A 282 -2.81 15.99 -11.55
C ARG A 282 -3.96 16.16 -10.56
N LEU A 283 -4.97 15.29 -10.59
CA LEU A 283 -6.09 15.36 -9.64
C LEU A 283 -5.61 14.92 -8.25
N LEU A 284 -5.02 13.74 -8.14
CA LEU A 284 -4.55 13.20 -6.87
C LEU A 284 -3.46 14.08 -6.24
N GLY A 285 -2.42 14.44 -7.01
CA GLY A 285 -1.31 15.24 -6.50
C GLY A 285 -1.59 16.74 -6.39
N GLY A 286 -2.48 17.27 -7.24
CA GLY A 286 -2.82 18.69 -7.29
C GLY A 286 -4.00 19.04 -6.39
N LEU A 287 -5.23 18.70 -6.82
CA LEU A 287 -6.47 19.08 -6.14
C LEU A 287 -6.58 18.47 -4.73
N PHE A 288 -6.19 17.21 -4.59
CA PHE A 288 -6.27 16.47 -3.33
C PHE A 288 -4.97 16.49 -2.52
N GLY A 289 -3.91 17.07 -3.07
CA GLY A 289 -2.63 17.24 -2.37
C GLY A 289 -1.97 15.95 -1.91
N ILE A 290 -2.28 14.80 -2.52
CA ILE A 290 -1.69 13.50 -2.17
C ILE A 290 -0.21 13.50 -2.57
N LYS A 291 0.64 13.05 -1.64
CA LYS A 291 2.09 13.00 -1.81
C LYS A 291 2.60 11.58 -1.60
N LYS A 292 3.69 11.26 -2.29
CA LYS A 292 4.61 10.19 -1.89
C LYS A 292 5.58 10.77 -0.88
N GLU A 293 5.75 10.09 0.24
CA GLU A 293 6.63 10.48 1.33
C GLU A 293 7.73 9.44 1.47
N LEU A 294 8.97 9.90 1.45
CA LEU A 294 10.13 9.07 1.71
C LEU A 294 10.46 9.14 3.19
N TRP A 295 10.45 7.98 3.84
CA TRP A 295 10.78 7.81 5.25
C TRP A 295 12.07 7.02 5.35
N GLY A 296 12.94 7.35 6.31
CA GLY A 296 14.20 6.65 6.49
C GLY A 296 14.63 6.58 7.94
N VAL A 297 15.39 5.54 8.26
CA VAL A 297 16.10 5.40 9.54
C VAL A 297 17.57 5.13 9.25
N GLN A 298 18.43 5.83 9.98
CA GLN A 298 19.87 5.63 9.95
C GLN A 298 20.29 4.88 11.21
N PHE A 299 21.17 3.91 11.06
CA PHE A 299 21.81 3.24 12.18
C PHE A 299 23.30 3.08 11.91
N HIS A 300 24.08 3.18 12.98
CA HIS A 300 25.52 3.01 12.96
C HIS A 300 25.85 1.55 13.24
N TYR A 301 26.85 1.03 12.53
CA TYR A 301 27.40 -0.29 12.76
C TYR A 301 28.88 -0.16 13.11
N GLU A 302 29.25 -0.66 14.28
CA GLU A 302 30.64 -0.94 14.61
C GLU A 302 30.92 -2.38 14.21
N LYS A 303 31.81 -2.57 13.24
CA LYS A 303 32.37 -3.88 12.95
C LYS A 303 33.17 -4.28 14.19
N LYS A 304 32.78 -5.35 14.87
CA LYS A 304 33.65 -5.93 15.89
C LYS A 304 34.89 -6.42 15.15
N ASP A 305 36.04 -5.87 15.51
CA ASP A 305 37.31 -6.40 15.06
C ASP A 305 37.43 -7.83 15.62
N GLU A 306 37.55 -8.81 14.72
CA GLU A 306 37.94 -10.20 15.04
C GLU A 306 39.45 -10.31 15.09
#